data_AF-W0BGM7-F1
#
_entry.id   AF-W0BGM7-F1
#
_cell.length_a   1.000
_cell.length_b   1.000
_cell.length_c   1.000
_cell.angle_alpha   90.00
_cell.angle_beta   90.00
_cell.angle_gamma   90.00
#
_symmetry.space_group_name_H-M   'P 1'
#
loop_
_entity.id
_entity.type
_entity.pdbx_description
1 polymer ?
#
loop_
_entity_poly.entity_id
_entity_poly.type
_entity_poly.pdbx_seq_one_letter_code
_entity_poly.pdbx_strand_id
1 'polypeptide(L)'
;MGDNPDAISTRMIMQSLAPDADKGEEGKTTLITDFLTRLNKLNLGHDHRMVELFEANLRYGNRLIALFKVCKELRVSLTDELINSIAANIADVGGFAHLLKLTKEVGIAPDSLSLKILFNAAKHESTIAQSTRKLSEASALDLATFEFMLKYPEQSFKISQLIINLQKNAYSATTLVEKLSSSSLSASQMSTAIDLLNLTLEHDLYYPGVVDILLRQKQYIDKIYEGTKKLTAAHLVLGDYFELLEHSPQQANIFAKNVLLLHNASLINYHNLEDMRVVSTLGSGAFHFMKHLQQADMLDTKNYQKICRHNGLLNQQKVIEALSNLPLMVTFRTEELERMLDLMNKPTLSDHDMQEFNEILNGYFISSEYSPGH
;
A
#
# COMPACT_ATOMS: atom_id res chain seq x y z
N MET A 1 34.54 19.78 -21.85
CA MET A 1 34.39 18.45 -21.21
C MET A 1 35.24 18.48 -19.96
N GLY A 2 34.63 18.86 -18.84
CA GLY A 2 35.30 18.89 -17.55
C GLY A 2 35.00 17.58 -16.83
N ASP A 3 36.05 16.77 -16.63
CA ASP A 3 35.96 15.56 -15.84
C ASP A 3 35.67 15.92 -14.39
N ASN A 4 34.58 15.37 -13.86
CA ASN A 4 34.14 15.58 -12.49
C ASN A 4 34.99 14.70 -11.54
N PRO A 5 35.86 15.28 -10.69
CA PRO A 5 36.80 14.52 -9.85
C PRO A 5 36.10 13.66 -8.78
N ASP A 6 34.82 13.91 -8.49
CA ASP A 6 34.05 13.15 -7.50
C ASP A 6 33.64 11.74 -7.99
N ALA A 7 33.47 11.55 -9.30
CA ALA A 7 33.10 10.25 -9.87
C ALA A 7 34.23 9.21 -9.78
N ILE A 8 35.50 9.67 -9.73
CA ILE A 8 36.68 8.81 -9.56
C ILE A 8 36.84 8.43 -8.07
N SER A 9 36.50 9.35 -7.15
CA SER A 9 36.58 9.12 -5.71
C SER A 9 35.62 8.03 -5.23
N THR A 10 34.37 8.01 -5.73
CA THR A 10 33.39 6.97 -5.36
C THR A 10 33.72 5.60 -5.97
N ARG A 11 34.30 5.57 -7.18
CA ARG A 11 34.75 4.31 -7.82
C ARG A 11 35.97 3.71 -7.13
N MET A 12 36.91 4.53 -6.67
CA MET A 12 38.07 4.04 -5.91
C MET A 12 37.68 3.48 -4.54
N ILE A 13 36.62 4.00 -3.91
CA ILE A 13 36.10 3.45 -2.65
C ILE A 13 35.33 2.13 -2.88
N MET A 14 34.67 1.95 -4.03
CA MET A 14 33.95 0.71 -4.34
C MET A 14 34.84 -0.42 -4.87
N GLN A 15 35.93 -0.12 -5.58
CA GLN A 15 36.85 -1.16 -6.07
C GLN A 15 37.81 -1.69 -5.00
N SER A 16 38.01 -1.01 -3.88
CA SER A 16 38.79 -1.53 -2.74
C SER A 16 37.98 -2.43 -1.79
N LEU A 17 36.74 -2.83 -2.14
CA LEU A 17 35.80 -3.52 -1.27
C LEU A 17 35.47 -4.97 -1.66
N ALA A 18 36.17 -5.55 -2.64
CA ALA A 18 36.13 -6.99 -2.89
C ALA A 18 37.41 -7.64 -2.34
N PRO A 19 37.36 -8.46 -1.27
CA PRO A 19 38.45 -9.37 -1.00
C PRO A 19 38.41 -10.48 -2.06
N ASP A 20 39.52 -10.66 -2.76
CA ASP A 20 39.80 -11.85 -3.57
C ASP A 20 39.44 -13.09 -2.75
N ALA A 21 38.41 -13.79 -3.22
CA ALA A 21 37.87 -14.97 -2.57
C ALA A 21 38.74 -16.20 -2.86
N ASP A 22 40.06 -16.12 -2.68
CA ASP A 22 40.93 -17.32 -2.69
C ASP A 22 42.32 -17.06 -2.09
N LYS A 23 42.39 -16.70 -0.80
CA LYS A 23 43.65 -16.74 -0.04
C LYS A 23 43.52 -17.81 1.05
N GLY A 24 44.44 -18.78 1.05
CA GLY A 24 44.52 -19.87 2.03
C GLY A 24 44.69 -19.41 3.48
N GLU A 25 44.99 -20.34 4.39
CA GLU A 25 45.08 -20.07 5.84
C GLU A 25 45.96 -18.86 6.21
N GLU A 26 47.09 -18.64 5.52
CA GLU A 26 47.95 -17.46 5.73
C GLU A 26 47.26 -16.12 5.44
N GLY A 27 46.37 -16.08 4.44
CA GLY A 27 45.61 -14.87 4.09
C GLY A 27 44.56 -14.51 5.13
N LYS A 28 43.91 -15.51 5.73
CA LYS A 28 42.97 -15.32 6.85
C LYS A 28 43.68 -14.81 8.10
N THR A 29 44.82 -15.42 8.46
CA THR A 29 45.60 -15.02 9.64
C THR A 29 46.05 -13.57 9.54
N THR A 30 46.53 -13.15 8.36
CA THR A 30 46.96 -11.76 8.10
C THR A 30 45.79 -10.76 8.21
N LEU A 31 44.61 -11.12 7.68
CA LEU A 31 43.39 -10.31 7.77
C LEU A 31 42.90 -10.14 9.21
N ILE A 32 42.92 -11.22 10.00
CA ILE A 32 42.55 -11.19 11.43
C ILE A 32 43.48 -10.22 12.18
N THR A 33 44.79 -10.32 11.95
CA THR A 33 45.78 -9.44 12.62
C THR A 33 45.57 -7.95 12.27
N ASP A 34 45.25 -7.63 11.01
CA ASP A 34 44.96 -6.25 10.60
C ASP A 34 43.69 -5.70 11.27
N PHE A 35 42.61 -6.49 11.32
CA PHE A 35 41.37 -6.08 11.97
C PHE A 35 41.54 -5.89 13.48
N LEU A 36 42.22 -6.81 14.17
CA LEU A 36 42.54 -6.68 15.60
C LEU A 36 43.36 -5.42 15.88
N THR A 37 44.34 -5.12 15.02
CA THR A 37 45.14 -3.89 15.11
C THR A 37 44.27 -2.64 15.00
N ARG A 38 43.30 -2.64 14.06
CA ARG A 38 42.37 -1.53 13.89
C ARG A 38 41.39 -1.37 15.07
N LEU A 39 40.92 -2.47 15.65
CA LEU A 39 40.08 -2.43 16.86
C LEU A 39 40.86 -1.92 18.08
N ASN A 40 42.12 -2.35 18.23
CA ASN A 40 42.99 -1.87 19.29
C ASN A 40 43.23 -0.36 19.18
N LYS A 41 43.44 0.17 17.97
CA LYS A 41 43.51 1.62 17.73
C LYS A 41 42.23 2.37 18.11
N LEU A 42 41.09 1.70 18.10
CA LEU A 42 39.81 2.26 18.53
C LEU A 42 39.54 2.03 20.02
N ASN A 43 40.46 1.44 20.80
CA ASN A 43 40.26 0.95 22.16
C ASN A 43 39.05 0.00 22.29
N LEU A 44 38.81 -0.82 21.26
CA LEU A 44 37.69 -1.77 21.19
C LEU A 44 38.14 -3.23 21.17
N GLY A 45 39.43 -3.51 20.96
CA GLY A 45 39.95 -4.88 20.83
C GLY A 45 40.07 -5.68 22.13
N HIS A 46 39.58 -5.15 23.26
CA HIS A 46 39.58 -5.84 24.56
C HIS A 46 38.25 -6.54 24.86
N ASP A 47 37.18 -6.27 24.09
CA ASP A 47 35.89 -6.95 24.25
C ASP A 47 35.91 -8.28 23.48
N HIS A 48 35.91 -9.38 24.23
CA HIS A 48 35.94 -10.74 23.68
C HIS A 48 34.83 -10.99 22.66
N ARG A 49 33.63 -10.43 22.90
CA ARG A 49 32.46 -10.65 22.05
C ARG A 49 32.63 -10.00 20.68
N MET A 50 33.31 -8.84 20.63
CA MET A 50 33.65 -8.20 19.35
C MET A 50 34.65 -9.05 18.58
N VAL A 51 35.69 -9.55 19.24
CA VAL A 51 36.74 -10.39 18.63
C VAL A 51 36.13 -11.67 18.05
N GLU A 52 35.31 -12.39 18.81
CA GLU A 52 34.61 -13.59 18.34
C GLU A 52 33.73 -13.31 17.12
N LEU A 53 32.98 -12.19 17.15
CA LEU A 53 32.10 -11.82 16.06
C LEU A 53 32.88 -11.52 14.76
N PHE A 54 34.08 -10.93 14.87
CA PHE A 54 34.99 -10.71 13.75
C PHE A 54 35.54 -12.00 13.18
N GLU A 55 36.06 -12.87 14.03
CA GLU A 55 36.65 -14.15 13.62
C GLU A 55 35.63 -15.02 12.89
N ALA A 56 34.39 -15.03 13.36
CA ALA A 56 33.29 -15.72 12.70
C ALA A 56 32.86 -15.07 11.37
N ASN A 57 33.09 -13.77 11.16
CA ASN A 57 32.51 -12.99 10.05
C ASN A 57 33.52 -12.10 9.30
N LEU A 58 34.70 -12.62 8.99
CA LEU A 58 35.80 -11.85 8.37
C LEU A 58 35.42 -11.08 7.10
N ARG A 59 34.52 -11.61 6.27
CA ARG A 59 34.04 -10.96 5.04
C ARG A 59 33.34 -9.61 5.31
N TYR A 60 32.79 -9.44 6.52
CA TYR A 60 32.09 -8.23 6.95
C TYR A 60 32.93 -7.34 7.87
N GLY A 61 34.22 -7.63 8.04
CA GLY A 61 35.08 -6.95 9.04
C GLY A 61 35.07 -5.42 8.93
N ASN A 62 35.17 -4.85 7.73
CA ASN A 62 35.10 -3.40 7.56
C ASN A 62 33.75 -2.80 8.04
N ARG A 63 32.63 -3.49 7.81
CA ARG A 63 31.30 -3.06 8.25
C ARG A 63 31.17 -3.18 9.78
N LEU A 64 31.71 -4.24 10.37
CA LEU A 64 31.75 -4.42 11.82
C LEU A 64 32.59 -3.33 12.51
N ILE A 65 33.76 -2.98 11.96
CA ILE A 65 34.58 -1.87 12.50
C ILE A 65 33.79 -0.56 12.48
N ALA A 66 33.14 -0.27 11.35
CA ALA A 66 32.32 0.92 11.21
C ALA A 66 31.18 0.95 12.24
N LEU A 67 30.50 -0.18 12.44
CA LEU A 67 29.46 -0.32 13.46
C LEU A 67 30.01 -0.05 14.86
N PHE A 68 31.07 -0.73 15.29
CA PHE A 68 31.58 -0.58 16.65
C PHE A 68 32.11 0.83 16.92
N LYS A 69 32.68 1.48 15.90
CA LYS A 69 33.02 2.90 15.97
C LYS A 69 31.78 3.75 16.24
N VAL A 70 30.68 3.53 15.51
CA VAL A 70 29.40 4.24 15.71
C VAL A 70 28.83 3.95 17.10
N CYS A 71 28.78 2.69 17.55
CA CYS A 71 28.32 2.33 18.89
C CYS A 71 29.13 3.06 19.97
N LYS A 72 30.45 3.11 19.84
CA LYS A 72 31.31 3.86 20.76
C LYS A 72 31.02 5.36 20.75
N GLU A 73 30.90 5.97 19.57
CA GLU A 73 30.59 7.39 19.41
C GLU A 73 29.24 7.78 20.01
N LEU A 74 28.26 6.88 19.91
CA LEU A 74 26.90 7.06 20.41
C LEU A 74 26.70 6.53 21.84
N ARG A 75 27.75 5.98 22.46
CA ARG A 75 27.69 5.34 23.79
C ARG A 75 26.65 4.21 23.87
N VAL A 76 26.41 3.50 22.77
CA VAL A 76 25.57 2.29 22.75
C VAL A 76 26.37 1.13 23.32
N SER A 77 25.90 0.57 24.43
CA SER A 77 26.52 -0.59 25.07
C SER A 77 26.38 -1.84 24.19
N LEU A 78 27.49 -2.56 24.01
CA LEU A 78 27.48 -3.86 23.34
C LEU A 78 27.03 -4.92 24.34
N THR A 79 25.72 -5.17 24.38
CA THR A 79 25.13 -6.26 25.15
C THR A 79 25.18 -7.57 24.36
N ASP A 80 25.02 -8.71 25.03
CA ASP A 80 24.98 -10.01 24.36
C ASP A 80 23.79 -10.09 23.39
N GLU A 81 22.67 -9.44 23.72
CA GLU A 81 21.51 -9.30 22.83
C GLU A 81 21.86 -8.55 21.54
N LEU A 82 22.59 -7.43 21.63
CA LEU A 82 23.03 -6.67 20.46
C LEU A 82 24.02 -7.48 19.63
N ILE A 83 24.99 -8.16 20.25
CA ILE A 83 25.94 -9.02 19.54
C ILE A 83 25.23 -10.15 18.80
N ASN A 84 24.28 -10.84 19.45
CA ASN A 84 23.48 -11.89 18.83
C ASN A 84 22.65 -11.34 17.66
N SER A 85 22.08 -10.13 17.80
CA SER A 85 21.33 -9.47 16.73
C SER A 85 22.21 -9.09 15.54
N ILE A 86 23.44 -8.61 15.80
CA ILE A 86 24.43 -8.32 14.75
C ILE A 86 24.82 -9.61 14.02
N ALA A 87 25.09 -10.69 14.75
CA ALA A 87 25.45 -11.98 14.18
C ALA A 87 24.34 -12.53 13.27
N ALA A 88 23.07 -12.45 13.72
CA ALA A 88 21.91 -12.90 12.96
C ALA A 88 21.65 -12.07 11.69
N ASN A 89 22.06 -10.79 11.66
CA ASN A 89 21.80 -9.84 10.58
C ASN A 89 23.10 -9.31 9.95
N ILE A 90 24.16 -10.13 9.91
CA ILE A 90 25.52 -9.70 9.55
C ILE A 90 25.62 -8.97 8.20
N ALA A 91 24.79 -9.37 7.23
CA ALA A 91 24.75 -8.76 5.90
C ALA A 91 24.33 -7.27 5.96
N ASP A 92 23.44 -6.93 6.90
CA ASP A 92 22.76 -5.63 7.01
C ASP A 92 23.42 -4.69 8.02
N VAL A 93 24.54 -5.11 8.64
CA VAL A 93 25.28 -4.34 9.66
C VAL A 93 25.72 -2.97 9.18
N GLY A 94 26.08 -2.85 7.90
CA GLY A 94 26.42 -1.55 7.30
C GLY A 94 25.24 -0.58 7.33
N GLY A 95 24.03 -1.08 7.02
CA GLY A 95 22.80 -0.31 7.08
C GLY A 95 22.41 0.06 8.50
N PHE A 96 22.56 -0.88 9.45
CA PHE A 96 22.33 -0.62 10.88
C PHE A 96 23.26 0.48 11.41
N ALA A 97 24.56 0.42 11.10
CA ALA A 97 25.51 1.46 11.47
C ALA A 97 25.15 2.83 10.88
N HIS A 98 24.66 2.86 9.64
CA HIS A 98 24.21 4.09 8.99
C HIS A 98 22.95 4.66 9.66
N LEU A 99 21.97 3.82 10.00
CA LEU A 99 20.76 4.24 10.74
C LEU A 99 21.10 4.77 12.13
N LEU A 100 22.01 4.13 12.87
CA LEU A 100 22.48 4.65 14.16
C LEU A 100 23.16 6.02 14.01
N LYS A 101 23.97 6.22 12.96
CA LYS A 101 24.57 7.52 12.70
C LYS A 101 23.51 8.58 12.36
N LEU A 102 22.47 8.18 11.63
CA LEU A 102 21.37 9.05 11.25
C LEU A 102 20.60 9.56 12.49
N THR A 103 20.39 8.76 13.53
CA THR A 103 19.70 9.23 14.74
C THR A 103 20.42 10.42 15.38
N LYS A 104 21.75 10.37 15.46
CA LYS A 104 22.58 11.51 15.91
C LYS A 104 22.47 12.72 14.98
N GLU A 105 22.49 12.49 13.66
CA GLU A 105 22.34 13.55 12.65
C GLU A 105 21.05 14.36 12.87
N VAL A 106 19.97 13.69 13.30
CA VAL A 106 18.64 14.28 13.46
C VAL A 106 18.21 14.48 14.92
N GLY A 107 19.13 14.35 15.87
CA GLY A 107 18.87 14.63 17.29
C GLY A 107 17.96 13.62 18.00
N ILE A 108 17.81 12.41 17.45
CA ILE A 108 17.07 11.31 18.08
C ILE A 108 18.03 10.48 18.92
N ALA A 109 17.64 10.20 20.16
CA ALA A 109 18.44 9.40 21.08
C ALA A 109 18.45 7.92 20.63
N PRO A 110 19.61 7.28 20.42
CA PRO A 110 19.65 5.90 19.92
C PRO A 110 18.99 4.87 20.86
N ASP A 111 18.97 5.14 22.16
CA ASP A 111 18.39 4.32 23.21
C ASP A 111 16.84 4.38 23.25
N SER A 112 16.23 5.36 22.57
CA SER A 112 14.77 5.42 22.45
C SER A 112 14.20 4.44 21.41
N LEU A 113 15.05 3.76 20.64
CA LEU A 113 14.64 2.92 19.52
C LEU A 113 14.88 1.43 19.81
N SER A 114 13.93 0.59 19.39
CA SER A 114 14.11 -0.86 19.45
C SER A 114 15.19 -1.33 18.46
N LEU A 115 16.18 -2.07 18.96
CA LEU A 115 17.22 -2.71 18.13
C LEU A 115 16.62 -3.55 17.01
N LYS A 116 15.54 -4.30 17.31
CA LYS A 116 14.84 -5.15 16.34
C LYS A 116 14.29 -4.32 15.17
N ILE A 117 13.70 -3.16 15.45
CA ILE A 117 13.15 -2.27 14.43
C ILE A 117 14.28 -1.72 13.55
N LEU A 118 15.40 -1.30 14.15
CA LEU A 118 16.56 -0.79 13.41
C LEU A 118 17.18 -1.85 12.49
N PHE A 119 17.32 -3.10 12.94
CA PHE A 119 17.84 -4.19 12.09
C PHE A 119 16.89 -4.52 10.94
N ASN A 120 15.57 -4.56 11.19
CA ASN A 120 14.59 -4.79 10.13
C ASN A 120 14.63 -3.67 9.07
N ALA A 121 14.83 -2.44 9.50
CA ALA A 121 14.89 -1.26 8.65
C ALA A 121 16.23 -1.10 7.90
N ALA A 122 17.30 -1.75 8.37
CA ALA A 122 18.67 -1.58 7.85
C ALA A 122 18.83 -1.90 6.36
N LYS A 123 17.96 -2.74 5.79
CA LYS A 123 17.95 -3.07 4.35
C LYS A 123 17.48 -1.93 3.45
N HIS A 124 16.82 -0.93 4.03
CA HIS A 124 16.26 0.23 3.35
C HIS A 124 16.83 1.55 3.92
N GLU A 125 18.01 1.49 4.53
CA GLU A 125 18.73 2.59 5.16
C GLU A 125 18.82 3.82 4.26
N SER A 126 19.05 3.63 2.96
CA SER A 126 19.17 4.71 1.99
C SER A 126 17.86 5.48 1.82
N THR A 127 16.74 4.76 1.72
CA THR A 127 15.40 5.32 1.56
C THR A 127 14.97 6.03 2.84
N ILE A 128 15.24 5.42 4.00
CA ILE A 128 14.97 6.03 5.31
C ILE A 128 15.78 7.30 5.49
N ALA A 129 17.10 7.26 5.21
CA ALA A 129 17.97 8.43 5.35
C ALA A 129 17.51 9.61 4.48
N GLN A 130 17.16 9.35 3.21
CA GLN A 130 16.64 10.39 2.33
C GLN A 130 15.32 10.98 2.86
N SER A 131 14.39 10.12 3.30
CA SER A 131 13.07 10.52 3.81
C SER A 131 13.19 11.33 5.11
N THR A 132 14.09 10.90 5.99
CA THR A 132 14.40 11.55 7.27
C THR A 132 14.97 12.95 7.04
N ARG A 133 15.93 13.11 6.12
CA ARG A 133 16.49 14.43 5.79
C ARG A 133 15.44 15.38 5.22
N LYS A 134 14.57 14.89 4.33
CA LYS A 134 13.43 15.69 3.81
C LYS A 134 12.49 16.16 4.92
N LEU A 135 12.17 15.29 5.88
CA LEU A 135 11.32 15.67 7.01
C LEU A 135 12.01 16.65 7.95
N SER A 136 13.32 16.49 8.18
CA SER A 136 14.13 17.42 8.97
C SER A 136 14.15 18.82 8.34
N GLU A 137 14.38 18.90 7.03
CA GLU A 137 14.33 20.16 6.26
C GLU A 137 12.95 20.84 6.33
N ALA A 138 11.87 20.04 6.38
CA ALA A 138 10.51 20.53 6.52
C ALA A 138 10.09 20.83 7.98
N SER A 139 10.97 20.65 8.97
CA SER A 139 10.63 20.74 10.41
C SER A 139 9.44 19.83 10.80
N ALA A 140 9.39 18.66 10.17
CA ALA A 140 8.30 17.68 10.28
C ALA A 140 8.74 16.36 10.93
N LEU A 141 10.00 16.29 11.36
CA LEU A 141 10.58 15.09 11.93
C LEU A 141 10.51 15.14 13.46
N ASP A 142 9.82 14.16 14.03
CA ASP A 142 9.86 13.81 15.45
C ASP A 142 10.16 12.32 15.64
N LEU A 143 10.29 11.88 16.90
CA LEU A 143 10.58 10.49 17.22
C LEU A 143 9.50 9.54 16.67
N ALA A 144 8.22 9.88 16.85
CA ALA A 144 7.10 9.04 16.42
C ALA A 144 7.09 8.86 14.89
N THR A 145 7.37 9.92 14.15
CA THR A 145 7.50 9.90 12.69
C THR A 145 8.69 9.05 12.24
N PHE A 146 9.82 9.17 12.93
CA PHE A 146 11.00 8.36 12.63
C PHE A 146 10.73 6.87 12.89
N GLU A 147 10.14 6.53 14.04
CA GLU A 147 9.71 5.17 14.36
C GLU A 147 8.71 4.62 13.36
N PHE A 148 7.78 5.45 12.88
CA PHE A 148 6.81 5.06 11.86
C PHE A 148 7.50 4.67 10.54
N MET A 149 8.49 5.46 10.11
CA MET A 149 9.30 5.11 8.94
C MET A 149 10.10 3.81 9.17
N LEU A 150 10.68 3.62 10.36
CA LEU A 150 11.40 2.38 10.65
C LEU A 150 10.49 1.14 10.72
N LYS A 151 9.22 1.32 11.13
CA LYS A 151 8.20 0.25 11.11
C LYS A 151 7.80 -0.15 9.69
N TYR A 152 7.74 0.81 8.77
CA TYR A 152 7.39 0.63 7.36
C TYR A 152 8.51 1.12 6.43
N PRO A 153 9.68 0.46 6.46
CA PRO A 153 10.91 1.01 5.90
C PRO A 153 10.84 1.21 4.37
N GLU A 154 10.20 0.30 3.65
CA GLU A 154 9.95 0.41 2.21
C GLU A 154 9.04 1.59 1.84
N GLN A 155 8.13 1.98 2.75
CA GLN A 155 7.18 3.06 2.53
C GLN A 155 7.70 4.42 3.02
N SER A 156 8.90 4.50 3.61
CA SER A 156 9.45 5.72 4.23
C SER A 156 9.35 6.96 3.34
N PHE A 157 9.60 6.82 2.04
CA PHE A 157 9.49 7.93 1.10
C PHE A 157 8.05 8.43 0.99
N LYS A 158 7.08 7.54 0.80
CA LYS A 158 5.65 7.90 0.73
C LYS A 158 5.15 8.48 2.06
N ILE A 159 5.60 7.93 3.18
CA ILE A 159 5.32 8.46 4.53
C ILE A 159 5.81 9.91 4.63
N SER A 160 7.06 10.17 4.26
CA SER A 160 7.61 11.53 4.33
C SER A 160 6.83 12.52 3.46
N GLN A 161 6.43 12.11 2.25
CA GLN A 161 5.64 12.95 1.36
C GLN A 161 4.25 13.24 1.93
N LEU A 162 3.57 12.23 2.48
CA LEU A 162 2.26 12.40 3.10
C LEU A 162 2.32 13.41 4.26
N ILE A 163 3.31 13.29 5.14
CA ILE A 163 3.48 14.20 6.29
C ILE A 163 3.74 15.64 5.82
N ILE A 164 4.62 15.83 4.85
CA ILE A 164 4.89 17.14 4.25
C ILE A 164 3.61 17.72 3.61
N ASN A 165 2.84 16.89 2.90
CA ASN A 165 1.59 17.32 2.26
C ASN A 165 0.52 17.69 3.28
N LEU A 166 0.41 16.97 4.39
CA LEU A 166 -0.49 17.33 5.50
C LEU A 166 -0.14 18.70 6.07
N GLN A 167 1.14 18.94 6.38
CA GLN A 167 1.58 20.22 6.92
C GLN A 167 1.35 21.38 5.95
N LYS A 168 1.59 21.19 4.65
CA LYS A 168 1.30 22.21 3.63
C LYS A 168 -0.17 22.60 3.58
N ASN A 169 -1.06 21.67 3.90
CA ASN A 169 -2.51 21.88 4.00
C ASN A 169 -2.98 22.20 5.44
N ALA A 170 -2.05 22.58 6.33
CA ALA A 170 -2.31 22.94 7.73
C ALA A 170 -2.96 21.84 8.58
N TYR A 171 -2.84 20.57 8.18
CA TYR A 171 -3.26 19.42 8.98
C TYR A 171 -2.14 18.95 9.91
N SER A 172 -2.53 18.55 11.13
CA SER A 172 -1.61 17.94 12.09
C SER A 172 -1.27 16.50 11.66
N ALA A 173 0.03 16.23 11.47
CA ALA A 173 0.52 14.89 11.17
C ALA A 173 0.53 13.97 12.41
N THR A 174 0.57 14.52 13.62
CA THR A 174 0.79 13.76 14.87
C THR A 174 -0.27 12.68 15.07
N THR A 175 -1.55 13.04 14.98
CA THR A 175 -2.67 12.09 15.13
C THR A 175 -2.68 11.03 14.03
N LEU A 176 -2.28 11.39 12.82
CA LEU A 176 -2.21 10.45 11.70
C LEU A 176 -1.07 9.45 11.89
N VAL A 177 0.12 9.93 12.27
CA VAL A 177 1.27 9.09 12.58
C VAL A 177 0.93 8.12 13.71
N GLU A 178 0.30 8.59 14.79
CA GLU A 178 -0.12 7.74 15.91
C GLU A 178 -1.09 6.62 15.46
N LYS A 179 -2.13 6.97 14.70
CA LYS A 179 -3.14 6.01 14.20
C LYS A 179 -2.54 5.00 13.22
N LEU A 180 -1.72 5.43 12.27
CA LEU A 180 -1.11 4.53 11.29
C LEU A 180 -0.01 3.66 11.92
N SER A 181 0.77 4.21 12.85
CA SER A 181 1.84 3.49 13.56
C SER A 181 1.30 2.45 14.52
N SER A 182 0.15 2.69 15.16
CA SER A 182 -0.50 1.71 16.02
C SER A 182 -1.32 0.67 15.24
N SER A 183 -1.55 0.88 13.94
CA SER A 183 -2.33 -0.03 13.11
C SER A 183 -1.66 -1.38 12.89
N SER A 184 -2.49 -2.40 12.62
CA SER A 184 -2.10 -3.76 12.23
C SER A 184 -2.14 -3.97 10.71
N LEU A 185 -1.84 -2.91 9.94
CA LEU A 185 -1.76 -2.98 8.49
C LEU A 185 -0.47 -3.69 8.05
N SER A 186 -0.59 -4.57 7.05
CA SER A 186 0.57 -5.10 6.33
C SER A 186 1.29 -3.98 5.56
N ALA A 187 2.52 -4.23 5.08
CA ALA A 187 3.26 -3.25 4.27
C ALA A 187 2.50 -2.86 2.99
N SER A 188 1.86 -3.83 2.31
CA SER A 188 1.04 -3.57 1.13
C SER A 188 -0.18 -2.70 1.44
N GLN A 189 -0.91 -3.04 2.51
CA GLN A 189 -2.08 -2.25 2.95
C GLN A 189 -1.68 -0.85 3.40
N MET A 190 -0.52 -0.70 4.06
CA MET A 190 0.02 0.62 4.44
C MET A 190 0.35 1.46 3.21
N SER A 191 0.95 0.87 2.18
CA SER A 191 1.18 1.57 0.91
C SER A 191 -0.13 2.05 0.30
N THR A 192 -1.15 1.20 0.19
CA THR A 192 -2.47 1.59 -0.33
C THR A 192 -3.12 2.68 0.54
N ALA A 193 -3.02 2.58 1.87
CA ALA A 193 -3.53 3.58 2.79
C ALA A 193 -2.91 4.95 2.55
N ILE A 194 -1.58 5.01 2.43
CA ILE A 194 -0.86 6.26 2.16
C ILE A 194 -1.24 6.82 0.79
N ASP A 195 -1.33 5.97 -0.24
CA ASP A 195 -1.74 6.40 -1.58
C ASP A 195 -3.17 6.97 -1.58
N LEU A 196 -4.09 6.35 -0.83
CA LEU A 196 -5.46 6.84 -0.67
C LEU A 196 -5.52 8.16 0.12
N LEU A 197 -4.71 8.31 1.18
CA LEU A 197 -4.66 9.54 1.96
C LEU A 197 -4.05 10.71 1.17
N ASN A 198 -3.03 10.44 0.33
CA ASN A 198 -2.53 11.45 -0.61
C ASN A 198 -3.60 11.83 -1.63
N LEU A 199 -4.33 10.85 -2.17
CA LEU A 199 -5.42 11.10 -3.11
C LEU A 199 -6.52 11.98 -2.49
N THR A 200 -6.86 11.79 -1.21
CA THR A 200 -7.85 12.64 -0.55
C THR A 200 -7.33 14.06 -0.30
N LEU A 201 -6.04 14.23 -0.02
CA LEU A 201 -5.42 15.55 0.11
C LEU A 201 -5.35 16.29 -1.21
N GLU A 202 -5.00 15.62 -2.31
CA GLU A 202 -4.87 16.21 -3.65
C GLU A 202 -6.20 16.74 -4.21
N HIS A 203 -7.33 16.21 -3.73
CA HIS A 203 -8.67 16.53 -4.20
C HIS A 203 -9.55 17.22 -3.15
N ASP A 204 -8.98 17.78 -2.08
CA ASP A 204 -9.70 18.49 -1.02
C ASP A 204 -10.79 17.64 -0.32
N LEU A 205 -10.61 16.32 -0.28
CA LEU A 205 -11.51 15.34 0.36
C LEU A 205 -11.03 14.91 1.75
N TYR A 206 -9.83 15.31 2.13
CA TYR A 206 -9.25 14.91 3.40
C TYR A 206 -9.96 15.60 4.57
N TYR A 207 -10.38 14.81 5.55
CA TYR A 207 -10.74 15.27 6.88
C TYR A 207 -10.19 14.28 7.92
N PRO A 208 -9.84 14.70 9.15
CA PRO A 208 -9.18 13.82 10.13
C PRO A 208 -9.93 12.51 10.43
N GLY A 209 -11.27 12.51 10.36
CA GLY A 209 -12.11 11.33 10.57
C GLY A 209 -11.96 10.25 9.49
N VAL A 210 -11.50 10.60 8.28
CA VAL A 210 -11.33 9.64 7.17
C VAL A 210 -10.35 8.54 7.56
N VAL A 211 -9.31 8.87 8.34
CA VAL A 211 -8.30 7.91 8.80
C VAL A 211 -8.93 6.79 9.63
N ASP A 212 -9.89 7.13 10.50
CA ASP A 212 -10.54 6.13 11.35
C ASP A 212 -11.43 5.20 10.52
N ILE A 213 -12.14 5.73 9.53
CA ILE A 213 -12.95 4.93 8.60
C ILE A 213 -12.05 3.95 7.85
N LEU A 214 -10.94 4.42 7.27
CA LEU A 214 -10.01 3.57 6.52
C LEU A 214 -9.40 2.47 7.38
N LEU A 215 -9.06 2.77 8.64
CA LEU A 215 -8.50 1.78 9.56
C LEU A 215 -9.53 0.73 10.00
N ARG A 216 -10.79 1.13 10.25
CA ARG A 216 -11.89 0.19 10.52
C ARG A 216 -12.15 -0.73 9.31
N GLN A 217 -11.99 -0.20 8.10
CA GLN A 217 -12.22 -0.93 6.84
C GLN A 217 -10.95 -1.46 6.17
N LYS A 218 -9.87 -1.66 6.94
CA LYS A 218 -8.54 -2.04 6.42
C LYS A 218 -8.53 -3.24 5.47
N GLN A 219 -9.43 -4.21 5.67
CA GLN A 219 -9.51 -5.43 4.85
C GLN A 219 -10.01 -5.16 3.43
N TYR A 220 -10.61 -4.00 3.18
CA TYR A 220 -11.16 -3.59 1.88
C TYR A 220 -10.45 -2.35 1.30
N ILE A 221 -9.29 -1.97 1.86
CA ILE A 221 -8.63 -0.72 1.50
C ILE A 221 -8.27 -0.62 0.01
N ASP A 222 -7.92 -1.74 -0.62
CA ASP A 222 -7.64 -1.79 -2.07
C ASP A 222 -8.90 -1.51 -2.90
N LYS A 223 -10.07 -2.01 -2.47
CA LYS A 223 -11.34 -1.75 -3.15
C LYS A 223 -11.81 -0.33 -2.97
N ILE A 224 -11.63 0.23 -1.77
CA ILE A 224 -11.89 1.65 -1.49
C ILE A 224 -10.99 2.51 -2.38
N TYR A 225 -9.69 2.20 -2.47
CA TYR A 225 -8.75 2.93 -3.31
C TYR A 225 -9.12 2.86 -4.80
N GLU A 226 -9.44 1.67 -5.33
CA GLU A 226 -9.92 1.49 -6.72
C GLU A 226 -11.14 2.37 -7.02
N GLY A 227 -12.14 2.37 -6.13
CA GLY A 227 -13.37 3.17 -6.28
C GLY A 227 -13.08 4.68 -6.22
N THR A 228 -12.29 5.10 -5.24
CA THR A 228 -11.94 6.52 -5.03
C THR A 228 -11.22 7.06 -6.26
N LYS A 229 -10.20 6.33 -6.75
CA LYS A 229 -9.42 6.71 -7.94
C LYS A 229 -10.27 6.89 -9.19
N LYS A 230 -11.34 6.08 -9.34
CA LYS A 230 -12.25 6.20 -10.48
C LYS A 230 -13.11 7.45 -10.41
N LEU A 231 -13.65 7.74 -9.23
CA LEU A 231 -14.50 8.92 -9.03
C LEU A 231 -13.68 10.20 -9.07
N THR A 232 -12.46 10.23 -8.51
CA THR A 232 -11.58 11.41 -8.58
C THR A 232 -11.18 11.72 -10.02
N ALA A 233 -10.83 10.69 -10.81
CA ALA A 233 -10.49 10.87 -12.23
C ALA A 233 -11.64 11.48 -13.06
N ALA A 234 -12.88 11.25 -12.64
CA ALA A 234 -14.06 11.82 -13.27
C ALA A 234 -14.55 13.13 -12.60
N HIS A 235 -13.91 13.58 -11.52
CA HIS A 235 -14.35 14.72 -10.69
C HIS A 235 -15.74 14.52 -10.07
N LEU A 236 -16.07 13.29 -9.67
CA LEU A 236 -17.40 12.89 -9.17
C LEU A 236 -17.39 12.37 -7.72
N VAL A 237 -16.37 12.70 -6.93
CA VAL A 237 -16.34 12.29 -5.51
C VAL A 237 -17.18 13.25 -4.67
N LEU A 238 -18.13 12.71 -3.92
CA LEU A 238 -18.87 13.45 -2.89
C LEU A 238 -18.03 13.60 -1.62
N GLY A 239 -18.18 14.71 -0.88
CA GLY A 239 -17.51 14.90 0.41
C GLY A 239 -17.75 13.76 1.41
N ASP A 240 -18.99 13.27 1.50
CA ASP A 240 -19.39 12.18 2.44
C ASP A 240 -19.14 10.77 1.88
N TYR A 241 -18.38 10.66 0.79
CA TYR A 241 -18.13 9.38 0.10
C TYR A 241 -17.61 8.29 1.03
N PHE A 242 -16.67 8.61 1.92
CA PHE A 242 -16.09 7.62 2.84
C PHE A 242 -17.08 7.16 3.92
N GLU A 243 -17.98 8.04 4.37
CA GLU A 243 -19.04 7.69 5.33
C GLU A 243 -20.08 6.76 4.69
N LEU A 244 -20.44 7.03 3.44
CA LEU A 244 -21.32 6.15 2.66
C LEU A 244 -20.70 4.75 2.49
N LEU A 245 -19.41 4.69 2.17
CA LEU A 245 -18.71 3.43 1.98
C LEU A 245 -18.52 2.63 3.25
N GLU A 246 -18.57 3.25 4.43
CA GLU A 246 -18.34 2.54 5.69
C GLU A 246 -19.30 1.36 5.90
N HIS A 247 -20.51 1.45 5.33
CA HIS A 247 -21.54 0.41 5.43
C HIS A 247 -21.37 -0.74 4.42
N SER A 248 -20.64 -0.53 3.32
CA SER A 248 -20.45 -1.53 2.25
C SER A 248 -19.12 -1.34 1.50
N PRO A 249 -17.99 -1.35 2.22
CA PRO A 249 -16.67 -1.00 1.68
C PRO A 249 -16.18 -1.96 0.58
N GLN A 250 -16.57 -3.23 0.65
CA GLN A 250 -16.27 -4.23 -0.37
C GLN A 250 -16.86 -3.88 -1.75
N GLN A 251 -17.90 -3.05 -1.79
CA GLN A 251 -18.57 -2.63 -3.03
C GLN A 251 -18.04 -1.31 -3.60
N ALA A 252 -17.03 -0.68 -3.00
CA ALA A 252 -16.58 0.67 -3.38
C ALA A 252 -16.29 0.85 -4.88
N ASN A 253 -15.63 -0.12 -5.53
CA ASN A 253 -15.37 -0.07 -6.97
C ASN A 253 -16.65 -0.20 -7.81
N ILE A 254 -17.61 -1.02 -7.38
CA ILE A 254 -18.90 -1.17 -8.07
C ILE A 254 -19.76 0.07 -7.89
N PHE A 255 -19.80 0.63 -6.67
CA PHE A 255 -20.44 1.91 -6.39
C PHE A 255 -19.91 3.00 -7.33
N ALA A 256 -18.58 3.15 -7.44
CA ALA A 256 -17.96 4.11 -8.35
C ALA A 256 -18.39 3.91 -9.81
N LYS A 257 -18.45 2.66 -10.27
CA LYS A 257 -18.93 2.34 -11.64
C LYS A 257 -20.40 2.71 -11.85
N ASN A 258 -21.25 2.46 -10.87
CA ASN A 258 -22.67 2.83 -10.92
C ASN A 258 -22.84 4.35 -10.96
N VAL A 259 -22.12 5.10 -10.13
CA VAL A 259 -22.13 6.57 -10.17
C VAL A 259 -21.72 7.08 -11.55
N LEU A 260 -20.62 6.58 -12.13
CA LEU A 260 -20.16 6.98 -13.46
C LEU A 260 -21.22 6.70 -14.54
N LEU A 261 -21.77 5.49 -14.56
CA LEU A 261 -22.78 5.07 -15.54
C LEU A 261 -24.03 5.97 -15.47
N LEU A 262 -24.55 6.17 -14.27
CA LEU A 262 -25.80 6.89 -14.04
C LEU A 262 -25.62 8.41 -14.20
N HIS A 263 -24.45 8.96 -13.84
CA HIS A 263 -24.13 10.36 -14.09
C HIS A 263 -24.05 10.64 -15.58
N ASN A 264 -23.37 9.78 -16.35
CA ASN A 264 -23.29 9.92 -17.81
C ASN A 264 -24.66 9.83 -18.49
N ALA A 265 -25.58 9.04 -17.92
CA ALA A 265 -26.96 8.96 -18.37
C ALA A 265 -27.87 10.11 -17.85
N SER A 266 -27.31 11.07 -17.09
CA SER A 266 -28.06 12.16 -16.44
C SER A 266 -29.20 11.69 -15.53
N LEU A 267 -29.05 10.54 -14.88
CA LEU A 267 -30.07 9.91 -14.03
C LEU A 267 -29.92 10.19 -12.54
N ILE A 268 -28.74 10.67 -12.13
CA ILE A 268 -28.44 11.02 -10.75
C ILE A 268 -27.74 12.37 -10.69
N ASN A 269 -27.91 13.06 -9.57
CA ASN A 269 -27.07 14.17 -9.17
C ASN A 269 -26.09 13.69 -8.09
N TYR A 270 -24.79 13.62 -8.41
CA TYR A 270 -23.79 13.14 -7.45
C TYR A 270 -23.56 14.08 -6.26
N HIS A 271 -24.00 15.34 -6.35
CA HIS A 271 -24.03 16.26 -5.22
C HIS A 271 -25.23 16.00 -4.28
N ASN A 272 -26.21 15.20 -4.69
CA ASN A 272 -27.35 14.84 -3.86
C ASN A 272 -27.04 13.56 -3.06
N LEU A 273 -26.97 13.68 -1.74
CA LEU A 273 -26.70 12.57 -0.84
C LEU A 273 -27.74 11.45 -0.96
N GLU A 274 -29.01 11.77 -1.18
CA GLU A 274 -30.07 10.75 -1.31
C GLU A 274 -29.90 9.92 -2.59
N ASP A 275 -29.50 10.54 -3.70
CA ASP A 275 -29.16 9.81 -4.92
C ASP A 275 -27.98 8.88 -4.67
N MET A 276 -26.95 9.35 -3.95
CA MET A 276 -25.78 8.52 -3.63
C MET A 276 -26.13 7.36 -2.69
N ARG A 277 -27.06 7.57 -1.74
CA ARG A 277 -27.60 6.51 -0.88
C ARG A 277 -28.36 5.46 -1.68
N VAL A 278 -29.15 5.87 -2.67
CA VAL A 278 -29.83 4.91 -3.55
C VAL A 278 -28.79 4.13 -4.36
N VAL A 279 -27.80 4.80 -4.95
CA VAL A 279 -26.76 4.17 -5.75
C VAL A 279 -25.89 3.21 -4.92
N SER A 280 -25.66 3.48 -3.63
CA SER A 280 -24.89 2.59 -2.76
C SER A 280 -25.57 1.24 -2.49
N THR A 281 -26.88 1.15 -2.71
CA THR A 281 -27.62 -0.12 -2.65
C THR A 281 -27.49 -0.96 -3.94
N LEU A 282 -26.96 -0.39 -5.02
CA LEU A 282 -26.85 -1.06 -6.31
C LEU A 282 -25.55 -1.88 -6.39
N GLY A 283 -25.70 -3.20 -6.45
CA GLY A 283 -24.59 -4.13 -6.56
C GLY A 283 -24.08 -4.33 -8.00
N SER A 284 -23.24 -5.35 -8.17
CA SER A 284 -22.58 -5.64 -9.46
C SER A 284 -23.58 -6.06 -10.54
N GLY A 285 -24.59 -6.88 -10.19
CA GLY A 285 -25.62 -7.28 -11.16
C GLY A 285 -26.40 -6.09 -11.70
N ALA A 286 -26.72 -5.10 -10.84
CA ALA A 286 -27.33 -3.85 -11.26
C ALA A 286 -26.43 -3.08 -12.23
N PHE A 287 -25.12 -2.96 -11.94
CA PHE A 287 -24.16 -2.32 -12.84
C PHE A 287 -24.15 -2.96 -14.23
N HIS A 288 -24.00 -4.29 -14.29
CA HIS A 288 -23.91 -5.01 -15.56
C HIS A 288 -25.24 -4.93 -16.35
N PHE A 289 -26.37 -5.08 -15.67
CA PHE A 289 -27.68 -4.98 -16.32
C PHE A 289 -27.94 -3.57 -16.86
N MET A 290 -27.68 -2.53 -16.07
CA MET A 290 -27.83 -1.14 -16.52
C MET A 290 -26.91 -0.79 -17.69
N LYS A 291 -25.71 -1.39 -17.76
CA LYS A 291 -24.83 -1.22 -18.92
C LYS A 291 -25.46 -1.78 -20.20
N HIS A 292 -26.12 -2.94 -20.13
CA HIS A 292 -26.83 -3.50 -21.28
C HIS A 292 -28.06 -2.66 -21.66
N LEU A 293 -28.79 -2.12 -20.68
CA LEU A 293 -29.86 -1.15 -20.95
C LEU A 293 -29.32 0.10 -21.64
N GLN A 294 -28.16 0.61 -21.23
CA GLN A 294 -27.53 1.77 -21.88
C GLN A 294 -27.16 1.47 -23.34
N GLN A 295 -26.61 0.28 -23.61
CA GLN A 295 -26.24 -0.14 -24.97
C GLN A 295 -27.45 -0.26 -25.91
N ALA A 296 -28.63 -0.55 -25.36
CA ALA A 296 -29.88 -0.65 -26.12
C ALA A 296 -30.71 0.65 -26.11
N ASP A 297 -30.15 1.77 -25.62
CA ASP A 297 -30.86 3.05 -25.45
C ASP A 297 -32.12 2.96 -24.55
N MET A 298 -32.13 2.02 -23.60
CA MET A 298 -33.23 1.77 -22.65
C MET A 298 -32.95 2.23 -21.22
N LEU A 299 -31.76 2.77 -20.93
CA LEU A 299 -31.41 3.28 -19.61
C LEU A 299 -31.98 4.70 -19.42
N ASP A 300 -33.27 4.77 -19.07
CA ASP A 300 -34.01 6.00 -18.78
C ASP A 300 -34.45 6.10 -17.30
N THR A 301 -35.07 7.22 -16.93
CA THR A 301 -35.56 7.46 -15.56
C THR A 301 -36.54 6.38 -15.08
N LYS A 302 -37.41 5.89 -15.96
CA LYS A 302 -38.45 4.90 -15.60
C LYS A 302 -37.81 3.55 -15.30
N ASN A 303 -36.91 3.08 -16.15
CA ASN A 303 -36.21 1.81 -15.98
C ASN A 303 -35.19 1.86 -14.84
N TYR A 304 -34.53 3.01 -14.63
CA TYR A 304 -33.70 3.23 -13.45
C TYR A 304 -34.51 3.11 -12.14
N GLN A 305 -35.66 3.79 -12.04
CA GLN A 305 -36.52 3.70 -10.86
C GLN A 305 -37.01 2.27 -10.58
N LYS A 306 -37.31 1.49 -11.63
CA LYS A 306 -37.65 0.06 -11.52
C LYS A 306 -36.50 -0.72 -10.86
N ILE A 307 -35.28 -0.52 -11.34
CA ILE A 307 -34.08 -1.19 -10.80
C ILE A 307 -33.83 -0.80 -9.34
N CYS A 308 -33.95 0.48 -9.00
CA CYS A 308 -33.76 0.95 -7.62
C CYS A 308 -34.78 0.36 -6.65
N ARG A 309 -36.04 0.18 -7.07
CA ARG A 309 -37.09 -0.40 -6.21
C ARG A 309 -36.97 -1.91 -6.07
N HIS A 310 -36.51 -2.61 -7.11
CA HIS A 310 -36.53 -4.07 -7.19
C HIS A 310 -35.19 -4.64 -7.67
N ASN A 311 -34.13 -4.48 -6.88
CA ASN A 311 -32.79 -5.01 -7.20
C ASN A 311 -32.51 -6.42 -6.63
N GLY A 312 -33.48 -7.03 -5.93
CA GLY A 312 -33.29 -8.30 -5.21
C GLY A 312 -32.81 -9.45 -6.11
N LEU A 313 -33.34 -9.55 -7.34
CA LEU A 313 -32.90 -10.53 -8.32
C LEU A 313 -31.45 -10.26 -8.79
N LEU A 314 -31.11 -8.99 -9.05
CA LEU A 314 -29.79 -8.57 -9.51
C LEU A 314 -28.70 -8.71 -8.43
N ASN A 315 -29.09 -8.84 -7.16
CA ASN A 315 -28.20 -9.09 -6.04
C ASN A 315 -27.96 -10.60 -5.79
N GLN A 316 -28.62 -11.50 -6.53
CA GLN A 316 -28.40 -12.94 -6.43
C GLN A 316 -27.06 -13.32 -7.07
N GLN A 317 -26.24 -14.10 -6.34
CA GLN A 317 -24.90 -14.48 -6.78
C GLN A 317 -24.88 -15.14 -8.17
N LYS A 318 -25.83 -16.05 -8.45
CA LYS A 318 -25.95 -16.72 -9.76
C LYS A 318 -26.18 -15.73 -10.90
N VAL A 319 -27.04 -14.73 -10.67
CA VAL A 319 -27.34 -13.69 -11.67
C VAL A 319 -26.14 -12.77 -11.87
N ILE A 320 -25.47 -12.39 -10.78
CA ILE A 320 -24.24 -11.58 -10.83
C ILE A 320 -23.18 -12.31 -11.66
N GLU A 321 -22.96 -13.60 -11.40
CA GLU A 321 -21.99 -14.42 -12.14
C GLU A 321 -22.37 -14.53 -13.62
N ALA A 322 -23.63 -14.83 -13.93
CA ALA A 322 -24.10 -14.91 -15.31
C ALA A 322 -23.88 -13.58 -16.06
N LEU A 323 -24.32 -12.45 -15.49
CA LEU A 323 -24.12 -11.12 -16.09
C LEU A 323 -22.64 -10.72 -16.21
N SER A 324 -21.82 -11.08 -15.22
CA SER A 324 -20.40 -10.70 -15.21
C SER A 324 -19.57 -11.50 -16.22
N ASN A 325 -20.01 -12.73 -16.54
CA ASN A 325 -19.29 -13.65 -17.43
C ASN A 325 -19.74 -13.57 -18.89
N LEU A 326 -20.76 -12.75 -19.22
CA LEU A 326 -21.20 -12.56 -20.59
C LEU A 326 -20.03 -12.14 -21.51
N PRO A 327 -19.97 -12.64 -22.75
CA PRO A 327 -18.97 -12.21 -23.72
C PRO A 327 -18.96 -10.68 -23.91
N LEU A 328 -17.77 -10.12 -24.13
CA LEU A 328 -17.53 -8.66 -24.18
C LEU A 328 -18.41 -7.88 -25.17
N MET A 329 -18.90 -8.53 -26.23
CA MET A 329 -19.69 -7.93 -27.32
C MET A 329 -21.15 -8.40 -27.36
N VAL A 330 -21.69 -8.96 -26.26
CA VAL A 330 -23.11 -9.32 -26.20
C VAL A 330 -23.97 -8.07 -26.37
N THR A 331 -24.93 -8.17 -27.29
CA THR A 331 -25.99 -7.19 -27.50
C THR A 331 -27.32 -7.92 -27.34
N PHE A 332 -28.04 -7.62 -26.28
CA PHE A 332 -29.38 -8.16 -26.06
C PHE A 332 -30.38 -7.52 -27.02
N ARG A 333 -31.41 -8.26 -27.39
CA ARG A 333 -32.57 -7.69 -28.08
C ARG A 333 -33.40 -6.86 -27.11
N THR A 334 -34.05 -5.81 -27.60
CA THR A 334 -34.91 -4.95 -26.78
C THR A 334 -35.98 -5.76 -26.05
N GLU A 335 -36.60 -6.73 -26.71
CA GLU A 335 -37.66 -7.56 -26.14
C GLU A 335 -37.15 -8.44 -24.99
N GLU A 336 -35.89 -8.87 -25.04
CA GLU A 336 -35.25 -9.65 -23.97
C GLU A 336 -35.02 -8.79 -22.73
N LEU A 337 -34.53 -7.56 -22.93
CA LEU A 337 -34.32 -6.59 -21.85
C LEU A 337 -35.64 -6.14 -21.22
N GLU A 338 -36.68 -5.93 -22.02
CA GLU A 338 -38.04 -5.66 -21.52
C GLU A 338 -38.56 -6.81 -20.66
N ARG A 339 -38.41 -8.05 -21.13
CA ARG A 339 -38.81 -9.24 -20.36
C ARG A 339 -38.02 -9.35 -19.06
N MET A 340 -36.71 -9.12 -19.09
CA MET A 340 -35.87 -9.10 -17.88
C MET A 340 -36.30 -8.00 -16.90
N LEU A 341 -36.61 -6.79 -17.40
CA LEU A 341 -37.15 -5.69 -16.59
C LEU A 341 -38.48 -6.08 -15.94
N ASP A 342 -39.38 -6.74 -16.66
CA ASP A 342 -40.68 -7.15 -16.14
C ASP A 342 -40.57 -8.26 -15.10
N LEU A 343 -39.66 -9.23 -15.30
CA LEU A 343 -39.36 -10.28 -14.32
C LEU A 343 -38.87 -9.70 -12.99
N MET A 344 -37.99 -8.69 -13.04
CA MET A 344 -37.45 -8.06 -11.83
C MET A 344 -38.49 -7.24 -11.07
N ASN A 345 -39.49 -6.67 -11.74
CA ASN A 345 -40.51 -5.82 -11.11
C ASN A 345 -41.67 -6.61 -10.48
N LYS A 346 -41.62 -7.94 -10.48
CA LYS A 346 -42.63 -8.76 -9.81
C LYS A 346 -42.52 -8.58 -8.28
N PRO A 347 -43.65 -8.41 -7.56
CA PRO A 347 -43.66 -8.12 -6.12
C PRO A 347 -43.08 -9.27 -5.28
N THR A 348 -43.18 -10.50 -5.77
CA THR A 348 -42.59 -11.70 -5.17
C THR A 348 -41.85 -12.47 -6.26
N LEU A 349 -40.55 -12.65 -6.06
CA LEU A 349 -39.69 -13.43 -6.94
C LEU A 349 -39.90 -14.92 -6.68
N SER A 350 -40.29 -15.67 -7.72
CA SER A 350 -40.33 -17.12 -7.69
C SER A 350 -39.04 -17.73 -8.25
N ASP A 351 -38.77 -18.99 -7.92
CA ASP A 351 -37.65 -19.74 -8.52
C ASP A 351 -37.78 -19.83 -10.05
N HIS A 352 -39.01 -19.86 -10.57
CA HIS A 352 -39.28 -19.82 -12.00
C HIS A 352 -38.83 -18.49 -12.62
N ASP A 353 -39.10 -17.34 -11.98
CA ASP A 353 -38.66 -16.03 -12.49
C ASP A 353 -37.14 -15.93 -12.57
N MET A 354 -36.44 -16.53 -11.60
CA MET A 354 -34.98 -16.62 -11.61
C MET A 354 -34.47 -17.54 -12.72
N GLN A 355 -35.12 -18.68 -12.97
CA GLN A 355 -34.77 -19.57 -14.08
C GLN A 355 -34.96 -18.86 -15.41
N GLU A 356 -36.10 -18.21 -15.60
CA GLU A 356 -36.42 -17.48 -16.83
C GLU A 356 -35.43 -16.34 -17.11
N PHE A 357 -35.04 -15.58 -16.08
CA PHE A 357 -34.01 -14.55 -16.23
C PHE A 357 -32.66 -15.15 -16.63
N ASN A 358 -32.25 -16.25 -16.01
CA ASN A 358 -31.00 -16.93 -16.33
C ASN A 358 -31.04 -17.64 -17.69
N GLU A 359 -32.19 -18.13 -18.15
CA GLU A 359 -32.35 -18.72 -19.48
C GLU A 359 -32.05 -17.69 -20.58
N ILE A 360 -32.52 -16.45 -20.41
CA ILE A 360 -32.21 -15.35 -21.33
C ILE A 360 -30.70 -15.10 -21.36
N LEU A 361 -30.04 -15.06 -20.20
CA LEU A 361 -28.58 -14.91 -20.13
C LEU A 361 -27.84 -16.10 -20.77
N ASN A 362 -28.33 -17.31 -20.52
CA ASN A 362 -27.71 -18.55 -20.97
C ASN A 362 -27.76 -18.73 -22.49
N GLY A 363 -28.73 -18.11 -23.17
CA GLY A 363 -28.79 -18.07 -24.63
C GLY A 363 -27.56 -17.43 -25.29
N TYR A 364 -26.76 -16.67 -24.53
CA TYR A 364 -25.56 -15.97 -25.00
C TYR A 364 -24.24 -16.62 -24.59
N PHE A 365 -24.26 -17.70 -23.81
CA PHE A 365 -23.09 -18.53 -23.59
C PHE A 365 -22.96 -19.52 -24.74
N ILE A 366 -21.77 -19.63 -25.32
CA ILE A 366 -21.48 -20.67 -26.32
C ILE A 366 -21.69 -22.02 -25.61
N SER A 367 -22.67 -22.79 -26.05
CA SER A 367 -22.84 -24.18 -25.61
C SER A 367 -21.53 -24.92 -25.91
N SER A 368 -20.83 -25.38 -24.87
CA SER A 368 -19.67 -26.27 -25.00
C SER A 368 -20.05 -27.68 -25.48
N GLU A 369 -21.16 -27.81 -26.20
CA GLU A 369 -21.63 -29.02 -26.86
C GLU A 369 -21.36 -28.93 -28.37
N TYR A 370 -20.10 -28.71 -28.71
CA TYR A 370 -19.56 -29.19 -29.98
C TYR A 370 -18.25 -29.91 -29.65
N SER A 371 -18.39 -31.12 -29.12
CA SER A 371 -17.42 -32.18 -29.38
C SER A 371 -17.74 -32.70 -30.78
N PRO A 372 -16.94 -32.41 -31.83
CA PRO A 372 -17.04 -33.16 -33.06
C PRO A 372 -16.38 -34.52 -32.80
N GLY A 373 -17.16 -35.46 -32.27
CA GLY A 373 -16.92 -36.87 -32.51
C GLY A 373 -17.59 -37.20 -33.83
N HIS A 374 -16.81 -37.30 -34.90
CA HIS A 374 -16.85 -38.36 -35.93
C HIS A 374 -15.89 -38.04 -37.08
#